data_AF-A0A3D1M5T4-F1
#
_entry.id   AF-A0A3D1M5T4-F1
#
_cell.length_a   1.000
_cell.length_b   1.000
_cell.length_c   1.000
_cell.angle_alpha   90.00
_cell.angle_beta   90.00
_cell.angle_gamma   90.00
#
_symmetry.space_group_name_H-M   'P 1'
#
loop_
_entity.id
_entity.type
_entity.pdbx_description
1 polymer ?
#
loop_
_entity_poly.entity_id
_entity_poly.type
_entity_poly.pdbx_seq_one_letter_code
_entity_poly.pdbx_strand_id
1 'polypeptide(L)'
;MIELQNGGAYLVRGRDVVPDGPEAADRIRSLTGKTPDQREAARNTIAYRILEAHNTSGNMEQLKIRFDKMISHDITFVGIIQTARASGLEKFPIPYVLTNCHNSLCAVGGTINE
;
A
#
# COMPACT_ATOMS: atom_id res chain seq x y z
N MET A 1 -15.60 -20.30 -4.67
CA MET A 1 -16.55 -19.18 -4.58
C MET A 1 -15.98 -18.19 -3.58
N ILE A 2 -15.83 -16.92 -3.94
CA ILE A 2 -15.29 -15.87 -3.05
C ILE A 2 -16.47 -15.08 -2.52
N GLU A 3 -16.59 -14.96 -1.20
CA GLU A 3 -17.61 -14.13 -0.56
C GLU A 3 -17.02 -12.75 -0.27
N LEU A 4 -17.72 -11.71 -0.70
CA LEU A 4 -17.35 -10.33 -0.43
C LEU A 4 -18.13 -9.83 0.78
N GLN A 5 -17.42 -9.28 1.75
CA GLN A 5 -18.03 -8.57 2.88
C GLN A 5 -18.47 -7.19 2.41
N ASN A 6 -19.71 -6.81 2.72
CA ASN A 6 -20.19 -5.45 2.50
C ASN A 6 -19.69 -4.56 3.65
N GLY A 7 -18.59 -3.84 3.42
CA GLY A 7 -18.02 -2.90 4.39
C GLY A 7 -16.65 -3.34 4.94
N GLY A 8 -16.31 -2.83 6.11
CA GLY A 8 -15.04 -3.12 6.80
C GLY A 8 -15.07 -4.46 7.54
N ALA A 9 -13.91 -4.83 8.10
CA ALA A 9 -13.79 -5.95 9.02
C ALA A 9 -12.65 -5.74 10.02
N TYR A 10 -12.79 -6.35 11.19
CA TYR A 10 -11.75 -6.41 12.21
C TYR A 10 -11.06 -7.77 12.16
N LEU A 11 -9.73 -7.77 12.27
CA LEU A 11 -8.95 -8.99 12.46
C LEU A 11 -8.57 -9.11 13.93
N VAL A 12 -9.19 -10.05 14.64
CA VAL A 12 -8.95 -10.29 16.06
C VAL A 12 -7.92 -11.41 16.20
N ARG A 13 -6.88 -11.16 17.00
CA ARG A 13 -5.78 -12.11 17.29
C ARG A 13 -5.12 -12.72 16.04
N GLY A 14 -5.14 -11.99 14.92
CA GLY A 14 -4.52 -12.42 13.66
C GLY A 14 -5.24 -13.56 12.93
N ARG A 15 -6.42 -14.00 13.40
CA ARG A 15 -7.11 -15.18 12.85
C ARG A 15 -8.60 -14.96 12.62
N ASP A 16 -9.28 -14.35 13.58
CA ASP A 16 -10.73 -14.23 13.55
C ASP A 16 -11.15 -12.96 12.80
N VAL A 17 -11.88 -13.11 11.71
CA VAL A 17 -12.43 -11.99 10.94
C VAL A 17 -13.85 -11.70 11.44
N VAL A 18 -14.06 -10.48 11.93
CA VAL A 18 -15.37 -9.98 12.38
C VAL A 18 -15.82 -8.88 11.42
N PRO A 19 -16.91 -9.07 10.66
CA PRO A 19 -17.47 -8.03 9.80
C PRO A 19 -17.85 -6.78 10.60
N ASP A 20 -17.63 -5.59 10.04
CA ASP A 20 -17.98 -4.31 10.65
C ASP A 20 -19.48 -4.01 10.44
N GLY A 21 -20.32 -4.74 11.20
CA GLY A 21 -21.78 -4.61 11.19
C GLY A 21 -22.37 -4.44 12.59
N PRO A 22 -23.71 -4.46 12.74
CA PRO A 22 -24.39 -4.21 14.01
C PRO A 22 -23.92 -5.11 15.18
N GLU A 23 -23.48 -6.33 14.88
CA GLU A 23 -23.03 -7.31 15.88
C GLU A 23 -21.51 -7.24 16.17
N ALA A 24 -20.76 -6.38 15.47
CA ALA A 24 -19.30 -6.34 15.55
C ALA A 24 -18.82 -6.03 16.97
N ALA A 25 -19.43 -5.03 17.60
CA ALA A 25 -19.05 -4.58 18.94
C ALA A 25 -19.21 -5.68 19.99
N ASP A 26 -20.32 -6.41 19.94
CA ASP A 26 -20.61 -7.50 20.88
C ASP A 26 -19.68 -8.69 20.65
N ARG A 27 -19.43 -9.04 19.39
CA ARG A 27 -18.55 -10.14 19.03
C ARG A 27 -17.09 -9.84 19.39
N ILE A 28 -16.62 -8.62 19.15
CA ILE A 28 -15.27 -8.19 19.53
C ILE A 28 -15.14 -8.14 21.06
N ARG A 29 -16.15 -7.65 21.78
CA ARG A 29 -16.16 -7.66 23.25
C ARG A 29 -16.10 -9.07 23.80
N SER A 30 -16.83 -10.02 23.21
CA SER A 30 -16.77 -11.44 23.58
C SER A 30 -15.38 -12.03 23.34
N LEU A 31 -14.74 -11.72 22.20
CA LEU A 31 -13.43 -12.26 21.84
C LEU A 31 -12.26 -11.60 22.59
N THR A 32 -12.38 -10.34 23.00
CA THR A 32 -11.24 -9.54 23.49
C THR A 32 -11.43 -8.95 24.88
N GLY A 33 -12.66 -8.93 25.41
CA GLY A 33 -13.02 -8.19 26.62
C GLY A 33 -13.05 -6.68 26.45
N LYS A 34 -12.86 -6.15 25.22
CA LYS A 34 -12.77 -4.72 24.93
C LYS A 34 -13.89 -4.28 23.99
N THR A 35 -14.37 -3.06 24.17
CA THR A 35 -15.19 -2.38 23.17
C THR A 35 -14.28 -1.93 22.03
N PRO A 36 -14.61 -2.23 20.76
CA PRO A 36 -13.81 -1.76 19.65
C PRO A 36 -13.88 -0.23 19.51
N ASP A 37 -12.72 0.40 19.38
CA ASP A 37 -12.59 1.75 18.84
C ASP A 37 -11.85 1.65 17.51
N GLN A 38 -12.44 2.20 16.44
CA GLN A 38 -11.93 2.03 15.09
C GLN A 38 -10.55 2.69 14.90
N ARG A 39 -10.32 3.84 15.54
CA ARG A 39 -9.04 4.58 15.41
C ARG A 39 -7.93 3.81 16.12
N GLU A 40 -8.19 3.32 17.33
CA GLU A 40 -7.25 2.49 18.07
C GLU A 40 -7.03 1.13 17.40
N ALA A 41 -8.06 0.53 16.82
CA ALA A 41 -7.91 -0.69 16.03
C ALA A 41 -7.01 -0.47 14.80
N ALA A 42 -7.15 0.67 14.11
CA ALA A 42 -6.32 1.00 12.95
C ALA A 42 -4.82 1.08 13.29
N ARG A 43 -4.46 1.61 14.47
CA ARG A 43 -3.07 1.65 14.98
C ARG A 43 -2.41 0.27 15.06
N ASN A 44 -3.21 -0.78 15.24
CA ASN A 44 -2.72 -2.14 15.36
C ASN A 44 -2.42 -2.80 14.00
N THR A 45 -2.80 -2.19 12.88
CA THR A 45 -2.61 -2.75 11.54
C THR A 45 -1.15 -2.68 11.08
N ILE A 46 -0.77 -3.57 10.15
CA ILE A 46 0.55 -3.51 9.50
C ILE A 46 0.69 -2.21 8.70
N ALA A 47 -0.36 -1.79 8.00
CA ALA A 47 -0.36 -0.56 7.21
C ALA A 47 -0.05 0.67 8.06
N TYR A 48 -0.68 0.80 9.25
CA TYR A 48 -0.39 1.90 10.16
C TYR A 48 1.08 1.94 10.58
N ARG A 49 1.63 0.79 10.99
CA ARG A 49 3.04 0.68 11.40
C ARG A 49 4.01 1.00 10.26
N ILE A 50 3.70 0.59 9.03
CA ILE A 50 4.51 0.94 7.85
C ILE A 50 4.48 2.44 7.62
N LEU A 51 3.30 3.07 7.64
CA LEU A 51 3.16 4.51 7.44
C LEU A 51 3.87 5.30 8.55
N GLU A 52 3.69 4.90 9.80
CA GLU A 52 4.34 5.52 10.96
C GLU A 52 5.87 5.42 10.85
N ALA A 53 6.41 4.24 10.54
CA ALA A 53 7.86 4.02 10.40
C ALA A 53 8.50 4.83 9.26
N HIS A 54 7.73 5.22 8.24
CA HIS A 54 8.21 6.04 7.11
C HIS A 54 7.78 7.50 7.21
N ASN A 55 7.04 7.88 8.25
CA ASN A 55 6.58 9.25 8.46
C ASN A 55 7.70 10.10 9.05
N THR A 56 8.02 11.21 8.39
CA THR A 56 9.04 12.17 8.80
C THR A 56 8.46 13.44 9.40
N SER A 57 7.12 13.60 9.41
CA SER A 57 6.47 14.79 9.98
C SER A 57 6.24 14.72 11.48
N GLY A 58 6.24 13.52 12.07
CA GLY A 58 5.80 13.29 13.45
C GLY A 58 4.29 13.44 13.67
N ASN A 59 3.51 13.72 12.61
CA ASN A 59 2.06 13.88 12.67
C ASN A 59 1.37 12.81 11.79
N MET A 60 0.60 11.92 12.41
CA MET A 60 -0.14 10.86 11.69
C MET A 60 -1.39 11.36 10.95
N GLU A 61 -1.85 12.57 11.24
CA GLU A 61 -2.93 13.23 10.48
C GLU A 61 -2.38 13.96 9.24
N GLN A 62 -1.08 14.30 9.24
CA GLN A 62 -0.39 15.01 8.15
C GLN A 62 0.92 14.32 7.81
N LEU A 63 0.81 13.22 7.07
CA LEU A 63 1.96 12.37 6.73
C LEU A 63 2.95 13.07 5.80
N LYS A 64 4.25 12.92 6.10
CA LYS A 64 5.35 13.18 5.16
C LYS A 64 6.15 11.90 4.99
N ILE A 65 5.84 11.12 3.97
CA ILE A 65 6.37 9.77 3.80
C ILE A 65 7.72 9.80 3.08
N ARG A 66 8.73 9.15 3.68
CA ARG A 66 10.00 8.82 3.04
C ARG A 66 9.82 7.54 2.23
N PHE A 67 10.00 7.61 0.92
CA PHE A 67 10.02 6.43 0.05
C PHE A 67 11.38 5.72 0.12
N ASP A 68 11.38 4.38 0.15
CA ASP A 68 12.62 3.62 0.11
C ASP A 68 13.15 3.39 -1.31
N LYS A 69 12.23 3.29 -2.28
CA LYS A 69 12.50 3.07 -3.71
C LYS A 69 11.38 3.68 -4.55
N MET A 70 11.70 4.02 -5.80
CA MET A 70 10.72 4.44 -6.80
C MET A 70 10.71 3.46 -7.97
N ILE A 71 9.54 3.27 -8.56
CA ILE A 71 9.36 2.39 -9.70
C ILE A 71 8.43 3.09 -10.69
N SER A 72 8.77 3.07 -11.96
CA SER A 72 7.88 3.55 -13.02
C SER A 72 7.98 2.65 -14.24
N HIS A 73 6.85 2.46 -14.89
CA HIS A 73 6.73 1.67 -16.10
C HIS A 73 6.86 2.53 -17.36
N ASP A 74 7.15 1.90 -18.48
CA ASP A 74 7.34 2.43 -19.84
C ASP A 74 6.28 3.39 -20.37
N ILE A 75 5.05 3.32 -19.91
CA ILE A 75 4.03 4.33 -20.28
C ILE A 75 4.38 5.69 -19.66
N THR A 76 4.90 5.72 -18.43
CA THR A 76 5.01 6.94 -17.62
C THR A 76 6.44 7.41 -17.42
N PHE A 77 7.44 6.52 -17.45
CA PHE A 77 8.80 6.91 -17.08
C PHE A 77 9.40 7.98 -18.00
N VAL A 78 8.99 8.04 -19.27
CA VAL A 78 9.50 9.05 -20.22
C VAL A 78 9.13 10.44 -19.73
N GLY A 79 7.85 10.65 -19.39
CA GLY A 79 7.38 11.92 -18.85
C GLY A 79 8.03 12.24 -17.49
N ILE A 80 8.14 11.25 -16.60
CA ILE A 80 8.78 11.41 -15.29
C ILE A 80 10.24 11.86 -15.43
N ILE A 81 11.02 11.22 -16.31
CA ILE A 81 12.43 11.56 -16.53
C ILE A 81 12.56 12.93 -17.20
N GLN A 82 11.68 13.28 -18.13
CA GLN A 82 11.68 14.60 -18.76
C GLN A 82 11.43 15.70 -17.74
N THR A 83 10.41 15.55 -16.87
CA THR A 83 10.15 16.50 -15.79
C THR A 83 11.31 16.57 -14.79
N ALA A 84 11.87 15.42 -14.41
CA ALA A 84 13.02 15.37 -13.51
C ALA A 84 14.25 16.09 -14.09
N ARG A 85 14.56 15.88 -15.37
CA ARG A 85 15.64 16.62 -16.05
C ARG A 85 15.35 18.11 -16.13
N ALA A 86 14.11 18.49 -16.46
CA ALA A 86 13.71 19.89 -16.54
C ALA A 86 13.77 20.60 -15.18
N SER A 87 13.58 19.87 -14.07
CA SER A 87 13.75 20.41 -12.71
C SER A 87 15.21 20.43 -12.22
N GLY A 88 16.17 20.04 -13.05
CA GLY A 88 17.59 20.01 -12.72
C GLY A 88 18.03 18.77 -11.93
N LEU A 89 17.22 17.71 -11.88
CA LEU A 89 17.60 16.47 -11.22
C LEU A 89 18.62 15.69 -12.06
N GLU A 90 19.86 15.58 -11.56
CA GLU A 90 20.93 14.81 -12.22
C GLU A 90 20.90 13.30 -11.88
N LYS A 91 20.45 12.97 -10.66
CA LYS A 91 20.30 11.59 -10.18
C LYS A 91 19.16 11.47 -9.18
N PHE A 92 18.48 10.33 -9.17
CA PHE A 92 17.46 10.05 -8.16
C PHE A 92 18.12 9.85 -6.78
N PRO A 93 17.54 10.41 -5.70
CA PRO A 93 18.11 10.33 -4.35
C PRO A 93 17.89 8.97 -3.68
N ILE A 94 17.06 8.11 -4.28
CA ILE A 94 16.74 6.75 -3.82
C ILE A 94 16.78 5.79 -5.01
N PRO A 95 16.92 4.47 -4.77
CA PRO A 95 16.90 3.49 -5.84
C PRO A 95 15.66 3.65 -6.73
N TYR A 96 15.87 3.69 -8.04
CA TYR A 96 14.83 3.87 -9.04
C TYR A 96 14.86 2.72 -10.04
N VAL A 97 13.71 2.08 -10.24
CA VAL A 97 13.55 0.92 -11.12
C VAL A 97 12.67 1.32 -12.31
N LEU A 98 13.16 0.99 -13.51
CA LEU A 98 12.44 1.15 -14.76
C LEU A 98 11.93 -0.21 -15.23
N THR A 99 10.65 -0.28 -15.61
CA THR A 99 10.05 -1.51 -16.13
C THR A 99 9.49 -1.29 -17.53
N ASN A 100 9.70 -2.25 -18.44
CA ASN A 100 9.25 -2.19 -19.85
C ASN A 100 8.12 -3.20 -20.11
N CYS A 101 7.00 -3.07 -19.40
CA CYS A 101 5.95 -4.09 -19.43
C CYS A 101 4.75 -3.79 -20.36
N HIS A 102 4.51 -2.56 -20.80
CA HIS A 102 3.30 -2.21 -21.55
C HIS A 102 3.53 -2.00 -23.05
N ASN A 103 4.70 -1.51 -23.44
CA ASN A 103 5.08 -1.23 -24.83
C ASN A 103 6.09 -2.26 -25.36
N SER A 104 6.18 -3.42 -24.70
CA SER A 104 6.87 -4.57 -25.26
C SER A 104 6.09 -5.06 -26.49
N LEU A 105 6.55 -4.67 -27.68
CA LEU A 105 6.02 -5.12 -28.96
C LEU A 105 6.05 -6.65 -29.01
N CYS A 106 4.90 -7.26 -29.29
CA CYS A 106 4.81 -8.68 -29.61
C CYS A 106 5.46 -8.94 -30.98
N ALA A 107 6.79 -8.92 -31.05
CA ALA A 107 7.53 -9.24 -32.27
C ALA A 107 7.46 -10.75 -32.57
N VAL A 108 7.61 -11.56 -31.53
CA VAL A 108 7.38 -13.00 -31.46
C VAL A 108 6.96 -13.24 -30.00
N GLY A 109 5.88 -13.99 -29.75
CA GLY A 109 5.33 -14.17 -28.40
C GLY A 109 6.41 -14.61 -27.39
N GLY A 110 6.24 -14.21 -26.12
CA GLY A 110 7.17 -14.52 -25.03
C GLY A 110 7.47 -16.02 -24.89
N THR A 111 8.71 -16.29 -24.47
CA THR A 111 9.47 -17.56 -24.51
C THR A 111 9.55 -18.19 -25.90
N ILE A 112 10.65 -17.94 -26.63
CA ILE A 112 11.45 -18.90 -27.43
C ILE A 112 12.40 -18.12 -28.36
N ASN A 113 13.70 -18.17 -28.07
CA ASN A 113 14.70 -18.80 -28.95
C ASN A 113 16.04 -18.85 -28.19
N GLU A 114 16.36 -20.04 -27.71
CA GLU A 114 17.74 -20.55 -27.76
C GLU A 114 18.22 -20.62 -29.22
#